data_AF-A0A928L6W1-F1
#
_entry.id   AF-A0A928L6W1-F1
#
_cell.length_a   1.000
_cell.length_b   1.000
_cell.length_c   1.000
_cell.angle_alpha   90.00
_cell.angle_beta   90.00
_cell.angle_gamma   90.00
#
_symmetry.space_group_name_H-M   'P 1'
#
loop_
_entity.id
_entity.type
_entity.pdbx_description
1 polymer ?
#
loop_
_entity_poly.entity_id
_entity_poly.type
_entity_poly.pdbx_seq_one_letter_code
_entity_poly.pdbx_strand_id
1 'polypeptide(L)' 'MEERAVILGRYILENKATVRAAAKHFGVSKSTVHMVVAN' A
#
# COMPACT_ATOMS: atom_id res chain seq x y z
N MET A 1 4.62 0.56 -12.23
CA MET A 1 4.42 0.08 -10.84
C MET A 1 4.81 1.12 -9.81
N GLU A 2 5.86 1.93 -10.05
CA GLU A 2 6.30 3.01 -9.16
C GLU A 2 5.19 3.95 -8.68
N GLU A 3 4.33 4.42 -9.57
CA GLU A 3 3.26 5.35 -9.20
C GLU A 3 2.29 4.75 -8.15
N ARG A 4 2.01 3.45 -8.27
CA ARG A 4 1.19 2.72 -7.29
C ARG A 4 1.89 2.56 -5.95
N ALA A 5 3.21 2.35 -5.95
CA ALA A 5 4.02 2.29 -4.74
C ALA A 5 4.03 3.63 -4.00
N VAL A 6 4.17 4.73 -4.75
CA VAL A 6 4.12 6.10 -4.22
C VAL A 6 2.76 6.40 -3.61
N ILE A 7 1.66 6.05 -4.27
CA ILE A 7 0.30 6.27 -3.76
C ILE A 7 0.06 5.44 -2.48
N LEU A 8 0.43 4.16 -2.47
CA LEU A 8 0.29 3.30 -1.30
C LEU A 8 1.14 3.79 -0.13
N GLY A 9 2.39 4.19 -0.39
CA GLY A 9 3.31 4.72 0.60
C GLY A 9 2.80 6.03 1.23
N ARG A 10 2.32 6.97 0.40
CA ARG A 10 1.69 8.21 0.87
C ARG A 10 0.47 7.93 1.74
N TYR A 11 -0.44 7.07 1.28
CA TYR A 11 -1.63 6.71 2.06
C TYR A 11 -1.26 6.16 3.44
N ILE A 12 -0.30 5.22 3.49
CA ILE A 12 0.19 4.62 4.73
C ILE A 12 0.76 5.68 5.68
N LEU A 13 1.60 6.59 5.16
CA LEU A 13 2.23 7.64 5.94
C LEU A 13 1.23 8.68 6.47
N GLU A 14 0.37 9.21 5.59
CA GLU A 14 -0.61 10.26 5.90
C GLU A 14 -1.68 9.77 6.87
N ASN A 15 -2.15 8.54 6.70
CA ASN A 15 -3.21 7.97 7.53
C ASN A 15 -2.68 7.17 8.73
N LYS A 16 -1.36 7.07 8.90
CA LYS A 16 -0.70 6.15 9.85
C LYS A 16 -1.28 4.73 9.75
N ALA A 17 -1.61 4.31 8.52
CA ALA A 17 -2.33 3.09 8.27
C ALA A 17 -1.38 1.90 8.21
N THR A 18 -1.85 0.72 8.63
CA THR A 18 -1.07 -0.52 8.45
C THR A 18 -1.18 -1.02 7.01
N VAL A 19 -0.21 -1.83 6.57
CA VAL A 19 -0.25 -2.51 5.25
C VAL A 19 -1.56 -3.27 5.02
N ARG A 20 -2.12 -3.90 6.08
CA ARG A 20 -3.41 -4.61 6.01
C ARG A 20 -4.59 -3.65 5.78
N ALA A 21 -4.58 -2.50 6.46
CA ALA A 21 -5.62 -1.49 6.30
C ALA A 21 -5.58 -0.87 4.90
N ALA A 22 -4.38 -0.54 4.40
CA ALA A 22 -4.19 -0.06 3.03
C ALA A 22 -4.65 -1.11 2.00
N ALA A 23 -4.30 -2.38 2.18
CA ALA A 23 -4.75 -3.46 1.30
C ALA A 23 -6.29 -3.53 1.21
N LYS A 24 -6.98 -3.45 2.36
CA LYS A 24 -8.45 -3.40 2.41
C LYS A 24 -9.01 -2.16 1.72
N HIS A 25 -8.39 -0.98 1.93
CA HIS A 25 -8.82 0.28 1.33
C HIS A 25 -8.69 0.28 -0.20
N PHE A 26 -7.58 -0.23 -0.72
CA PHE A 26 -7.31 -0.30 -2.15
C PHE A 26 -7.87 -1.57 -2.82
N GLY A 27 -8.66 -2.38 -2.12
CA GLY A 27 -9.29 -3.58 -2.67
C GLY A 27 -8.30 -4.65 -3.14
N VAL A 28 -7.13 -4.74 -2.53
CA VAL A 28 -6.04 -5.63 -2.95
C VAL A 28 -5.59 -6.53 -1.80
N SER A 29 -4.85 -7.57 -2.14
CA SER A 29 -4.30 -8.44 -1.10
C SER A 29 -3.11 -7.78 -0.38
N LYS A 30 -2.88 -8.18 0.87
CA LYS A 30 -1.71 -7.73 1.64
C LYS A 30 -0.39 -8.06 0.94
N SER A 31 -0.28 -9.23 0.32
CA SER A 31 0.92 -9.63 -0.44
C SER A 31 1.11 -8.78 -1.69
N THR A 32 0.03 -8.34 -2.35
CA THR A 32 0.10 -7.36 -3.44
C THR A 32 0.70 -6.05 -2.97
N VAL A 33 0.31 -5.55 -1.80
CA VAL A 33 0.92 -4.32 -1.24
C VAL A 33 2.40 -4.53 -0.91
N HIS A 34 2.77 -5.67 -0.29
CA HIS A 34 4.18 -5.96 0.00
C HIS A 34 5.03 -6.05 -1.27
N MET A 35 4.55 -6.72 -2.32
CA MET A 35 5.26 -6.86 -3.58
C MET A 35 5.43 -5.51 -4.31
N VAL A 36 4.51 -4.57 -4.09
CA VAL A 36 4.55 -3.22 -4.71
C VAL A 36 5.46 -2.26 -3.93
N VAL A 37 5.72 -2.52 -2.64
CA VAL A 37 6.56 -1.64 -1.79
C VAL A 37 7.99 -2.20 -1.61
N ALA A 38 8.18 -3.51 -1.75
CA ALA A 38 9.49 -4.17 -1.57
C ALA A 38 10.31 -4.32 -2.87
N ASN A 39 9.78 -3.87 -4.01
CA ASN A 39 10.41 -3.87 -5.33
C ASN A 39 10.26 -2.48 -5.94
#